data_AF-A0A8G1S0W5-F1
#
_entry.id   AF-A0A8G1S0W5-F1
#
_cell.length_a   1.000
_cell.length_b   1.000
_cell.length_c   1.000
_cell.angle_alpha   90.00
_cell.angle_beta   90.00
_cell.angle_gamma   90.00
#
_symmetry.space_group_name_H-M   'P 1'
#
loop_
_entity.id
_entity.type
_entity.pdbx_description
1 polymer ?
#
loop_
_entity_poly.entity_id
_entity_poly.type
_entity_poly.pdbx_seq_one_letter_code
_entity_poly.pdbx_strand_id
1 'polypeptide(L)'
;MPALDRSLFRFLAQSLQTHHRFLAGRITRPEETPIYVIGNPSADVDSIVSALVYAYFAHPRPHVPLINLPDVPSGPELRRLRPEFLEALHLATHPAAPTEQPWEIEADTTADLLRSHLLTVADFAAHLAQSNAADTLSLVDAVLVDWNALPNRSPSQKGQGTLPGLEAITFQVVGCIDHHVDEDFLPPIAADQPFLIQPTGSCASLVVSMLERMGRWTPHPLSSSSSTSTTTPSPQNPPTADTSPEELTTAAAHEHQLSKLALAPILIDTANFTAKEKVTDADTLSYSFLRAKINSTNCQQQVGSIAVGISSGEKLWDHHAFYRRIATAKENSLELLTVPEVLGRDYKEWVEVPSSVSSSSVADGSSSSSSKDGDDNAAIKIGICSVVKSLPWVMRKADSNASPDRFLDELVAFARHRGLDIVVLMTAFAGPAAAVASASPASPGTSTSPGKEGRFHREILVGVPSSSERRPTAIAAAEAFVQRGRKELGLETWRALLDEDEAVVQTWLDCMEPDDSHRHENMWMGVWVQGDVTKSRKQVAPLVREAVLAV
;
A
#
# COMPACT_ATOMS: atom_id res chain seq x y z
N MET A 1 -25.89 -16.71 3.65
CA MET A 1 -25.48 -16.68 5.07
C MET A 1 -25.07 -15.26 5.38
N PRO A 2 -25.51 -14.68 6.51
CA PRO A 2 -24.90 -13.49 7.08
C PRO A 2 -23.36 -13.60 7.06
N ALA A 3 -22.67 -12.52 6.71
CA ALA A 3 -21.21 -12.55 6.53
C ALA A 3 -20.49 -13.03 7.81
N LEU A 4 -20.98 -12.61 8.98
CA LEU A 4 -20.38 -12.86 10.29
C LEU A 4 -20.59 -14.28 10.85
N ASP A 5 -21.32 -15.16 10.14
CA ASP A 5 -21.52 -16.56 10.57
C ASP A 5 -20.29 -17.45 10.27
N ARG A 6 -19.29 -16.90 9.58
CA ARG A 6 -18.04 -17.57 9.26
C ARG A 6 -16.85 -16.73 9.72
N SER A 7 -15.80 -17.39 10.16
CA SER A 7 -14.55 -16.71 10.49
C SER A 7 -13.83 -16.20 9.24
N LEU A 8 -12.83 -15.34 9.43
CA LEU A 8 -12.00 -14.83 8.34
C LEU A 8 -11.29 -15.99 7.61
N PHE A 9 -10.62 -16.90 8.33
CA PHE A 9 -9.92 -18.01 7.67
C PHE A 9 -10.88 -18.95 6.96
N ARG A 10 -12.07 -19.22 7.53
CA ARG A 10 -13.08 -20.01 6.83
C ARG A 10 -13.54 -19.36 5.52
N PHE A 11 -13.75 -18.05 5.51
CA PHE A 11 -14.08 -17.29 4.30
C PHE A 11 -12.96 -17.38 3.26
N LEU A 12 -11.71 -17.20 3.68
CA LEU A 12 -10.55 -17.20 2.79
C LEU A 12 -10.33 -18.57 2.14
N ALA A 13 -10.42 -19.66 2.92
CA ALA A 13 -10.37 -21.02 2.38
C ALA A 13 -11.52 -21.31 1.39
N GLN A 14 -12.74 -20.82 1.68
CA GLN A 14 -13.90 -20.93 0.76
C GLN A 14 -13.70 -20.13 -0.52
N SER A 15 -13.07 -18.96 -0.45
CA SER A 15 -12.76 -18.12 -1.60
C SER A 15 -11.76 -18.79 -2.53
N LEU A 16 -10.70 -19.38 -1.96
CA LEU A 16 -9.72 -20.15 -2.73
C LEU A 16 -10.35 -21.42 -3.34
N GLN A 17 -11.22 -22.11 -2.61
CA GLN A 17 -11.98 -23.23 -3.15
C GLN A 17 -12.88 -22.80 -4.33
N THR A 18 -13.49 -21.62 -4.24
CA THR A 18 -14.30 -21.05 -5.32
C THR A 18 -13.45 -20.77 -6.56
N HIS A 19 -12.26 -20.19 -6.38
CA HIS A 19 -11.28 -19.99 -7.45
C HIS A 19 -10.90 -21.30 -8.14
N HIS A 20 -10.53 -22.35 -7.38
CA HIS A 20 -10.21 -23.66 -7.97
C HIS A 20 -11.40 -24.29 -8.71
N ARG A 21 -12.61 -24.18 -8.16
CA ARG A 21 -13.82 -24.68 -8.84
C ARG A 21 -14.09 -23.92 -10.14
N PHE A 22 -13.86 -22.62 -10.14
CA PHE A 22 -14.01 -21.77 -11.32
C PHE A 22 -13.03 -22.19 -12.42
N LEU A 23 -11.73 -22.29 -12.11
CA LEU A 23 -10.71 -22.75 -13.07
C LEU A 23 -10.90 -24.21 -13.51
N ALA A 24 -11.53 -25.05 -12.69
CA ALA A 24 -11.87 -26.41 -13.08
C ALA A 24 -13.15 -26.51 -13.94
N GLY A 25 -13.79 -25.38 -14.31
CA GLY A 25 -15.05 -25.36 -15.05
C GLY A 25 -16.24 -25.95 -14.27
N ARG A 26 -16.15 -26.02 -12.93
CA ARG A 26 -17.17 -26.60 -12.04
C ARG A 26 -18.18 -25.58 -11.52
N ILE A 27 -18.15 -24.37 -12.07
CA ILE A 27 -19.13 -23.31 -11.83
C ILE A 27 -19.90 -23.10 -13.13
N THR A 28 -21.18 -23.46 -13.13
CA THR A 28 -22.04 -23.40 -14.32
C THR A 28 -23.05 -22.27 -14.26
N ARG A 29 -23.27 -21.70 -13.07
CA ARG A 29 -24.25 -20.65 -12.81
C ARG A 29 -23.56 -19.28 -12.81
N PRO A 30 -24.02 -18.29 -13.60
CA PRO A 30 -23.42 -16.95 -13.62
C PRO A 30 -23.33 -16.29 -12.24
N GLU A 31 -24.34 -16.48 -11.39
CA GLU A 31 -24.39 -15.94 -10.02
C GLU A 31 -23.37 -16.58 -9.05
N GLU A 32 -22.76 -17.69 -9.43
CA GLU A 32 -21.69 -18.34 -8.67
C GLU A 32 -20.30 -18.01 -9.20
N THR A 33 -20.19 -17.33 -10.34
CA THR A 33 -18.89 -16.93 -10.89
C THR A 33 -18.23 -15.90 -9.97
N PRO A 34 -16.93 -16.08 -9.67
CA PRO A 34 -16.23 -15.20 -8.75
C PRO A 34 -16.04 -13.81 -9.36
N ILE A 35 -16.14 -12.79 -8.51
CA ILE A 35 -15.62 -11.45 -8.78
C ILE A 35 -14.29 -11.34 -8.03
N TYR A 36 -13.20 -11.02 -8.72
CA TYR A 36 -11.91 -10.84 -8.07
C TYR A 36 -11.82 -9.43 -7.46
N VAL A 37 -11.39 -9.32 -6.21
CA VAL A 37 -11.19 -8.03 -5.55
C VAL A 37 -9.69 -7.75 -5.53
N ILE A 38 -9.27 -6.71 -6.25
CA ILE A 38 -7.87 -6.53 -6.66
C ILE A 38 -7.35 -5.21 -6.11
N GLY A 39 -6.28 -5.29 -5.31
CA GLY A 39 -5.51 -4.15 -4.84
C GLY A 39 -4.49 -3.64 -5.88
N ASN A 40 -3.81 -2.54 -5.58
CA ASN A 40 -2.72 -2.04 -6.43
C ASN A 40 -1.49 -2.98 -6.37
N PRO A 41 -0.55 -2.88 -7.35
CA PRO A 41 0.61 -3.78 -7.43
C PRO A 41 1.67 -3.56 -6.35
N SER A 42 1.55 -2.50 -5.53
CA SER A 42 2.40 -2.36 -4.34
C SER A 42 2.01 -3.40 -3.29
N ALA A 43 0.77 -3.92 -3.32
CA ALA A 43 0.27 -4.92 -2.38
C ALA A 43 0.66 -4.59 -0.93
N ASP A 44 0.53 -3.32 -0.56
CA ASP A 44 0.76 -2.86 0.81
C ASP A 44 -0.41 -3.28 1.72
N VAL A 45 -0.32 -2.90 3.01
CA VAL A 45 -1.36 -3.26 3.99
C VAL A 45 -2.73 -2.73 3.57
N ASP A 46 -2.80 -1.54 2.98
CA ASP A 46 -4.07 -0.94 2.54
C ASP A 46 -4.71 -1.74 1.41
N SER A 47 -3.96 -1.97 0.33
CA SER A 47 -4.42 -2.79 -0.80
C SER A 47 -4.85 -4.19 -0.39
N ILE A 48 -4.03 -4.91 0.40
CA ILE A 48 -4.35 -6.29 0.80
C ILE A 48 -5.57 -6.29 1.72
N VAL A 49 -5.58 -5.49 2.78
CA VAL A 49 -6.67 -5.50 3.77
C VAL A 49 -7.97 -4.99 3.17
N SER A 50 -7.94 -3.94 2.35
CA SER A 50 -9.12 -3.43 1.64
C SER A 50 -9.77 -4.51 0.79
N ALA A 51 -8.97 -5.32 0.09
CA ALA A 51 -9.48 -6.43 -0.72
C ALA A 51 -10.10 -7.54 0.14
N LEU A 52 -9.42 -7.94 1.22
CA LEU A 52 -9.91 -8.97 2.14
C LEU A 52 -11.22 -8.55 2.82
N VAL A 53 -11.28 -7.33 3.36
CA VAL A 53 -12.43 -6.79 4.08
C VAL A 53 -13.62 -6.59 3.16
N TYR A 54 -13.42 -5.96 1.99
CA TYR A 54 -14.51 -5.80 1.03
C TYR A 54 -15.08 -7.15 0.59
N ALA A 55 -14.22 -8.08 0.18
CA ALA A 55 -14.66 -9.39 -0.30
C ALA A 55 -15.40 -10.21 0.77
N TYR A 56 -14.98 -10.11 2.05
CA TYR A 56 -15.63 -10.83 3.15
C TYR A 56 -17.10 -10.48 3.30
N PHE A 57 -17.43 -9.19 3.21
CA PHE A 57 -18.79 -8.65 3.36
C PHE A 57 -19.58 -8.59 2.05
N ALA A 58 -18.93 -8.73 0.90
CA ALA A 58 -19.58 -8.64 -0.40
C ALA A 58 -20.46 -9.87 -0.70
N HIS A 59 -21.66 -9.62 -1.23
CA HIS A 59 -22.67 -10.62 -1.61
C HIS A 59 -23.65 -10.01 -2.65
N PRO A 60 -24.42 -10.78 -3.44
CA PRO A 60 -24.63 -12.23 -3.37
C PRO A 60 -23.59 -13.08 -4.11
N ARG A 61 -22.90 -12.54 -5.13
CA ARG A 61 -21.85 -13.27 -5.86
C ARG A 61 -20.62 -13.50 -4.98
N PRO A 62 -19.90 -14.62 -5.13
CA PRO A 62 -18.65 -14.85 -4.43
C PRO A 62 -17.60 -13.81 -4.82
N HIS A 63 -16.96 -13.19 -3.84
CA HIS A 63 -15.84 -12.28 -4.05
C HIS A 63 -14.55 -12.94 -3.57
N VAL A 64 -13.54 -12.99 -4.44
CA VAL A 64 -12.24 -13.63 -4.15
C VAL A 64 -11.17 -12.54 -4.07
N PRO A 65 -10.58 -12.29 -2.88
CA PRO A 65 -9.44 -11.40 -2.76
C PRO A 65 -8.26 -11.89 -3.61
N LEU A 66 -7.69 -11.02 -4.42
CA LEU A 66 -6.51 -11.30 -5.24
C LEU A 66 -5.40 -10.30 -4.92
N ILE A 67 -4.32 -10.80 -4.33
CA ILE A 67 -3.13 -10.00 -4.01
C ILE A 67 -2.33 -9.80 -5.29
N ASN A 68 -2.18 -8.54 -5.70
CA ASN A 68 -1.58 -8.14 -6.98
C ASN A 68 -0.05 -8.23 -6.96
N LEU A 69 0.47 -9.45 -6.85
CA LEU A 69 1.90 -9.76 -6.94
C LEU A 69 2.12 -10.85 -8.00
N PRO A 70 2.65 -10.49 -9.19
CA PRO A 70 2.74 -11.41 -10.32
C PRO A 70 3.80 -12.50 -10.13
N ASP A 71 4.86 -12.21 -9.37
CA ASP A 71 6.01 -13.10 -9.22
C ASP A 71 6.18 -13.64 -7.79
N VAL A 72 5.25 -13.33 -6.88
CA VAL A 72 5.35 -13.70 -5.46
C VAL A 72 4.15 -14.56 -5.07
N PRO A 73 4.36 -15.88 -4.84
CA PRO A 73 3.30 -16.76 -4.38
C PRO A 73 2.94 -16.49 -2.91
N SER A 74 1.72 -16.84 -2.51
CA SER A 74 1.16 -16.57 -1.17
C SER A 74 1.98 -17.15 -0.01
N GLY A 75 2.85 -18.13 -0.22
CA GLY A 75 3.60 -18.83 0.84
C GLY A 75 4.79 -18.06 1.45
N PRO A 76 6.00 -18.67 1.52
CA PRO A 76 7.15 -18.09 2.20
C PRO A 76 7.57 -16.71 1.67
N GLU A 77 7.43 -16.49 0.36
CA GLU A 77 7.83 -15.23 -0.26
C GLU A 77 6.88 -14.09 0.09
N LEU A 78 5.56 -14.31 0.11
CA LEU A 78 4.62 -13.29 0.61
C LEU A 78 4.91 -12.96 2.08
N ARG A 79 5.19 -13.98 2.91
CA ARG A 79 5.57 -13.78 4.33
C ARG A 79 6.82 -12.92 4.46
N ARG A 80 7.83 -13.17 3.63
CA ARG A 80 9.09 -12.41 3.59
C ARG A 80 8.88 -10.98 3.10
N LEU A 81 8.05 -10.81 2.07
CA LEU A 81 7.85 -9.55 1.37
C LEU A 81 6.92 -8.58 2.13
N ARG A 82 5.92 -9.11 2.85
CA ARG A 82 4.89 -8.32 3.55
C ARG A 82 4.72 -8.76 5.02
N PRO A 83 5.78 -8.78 5.84
CA PRO A 83 5.67 -9.15 7.25
C PRO A 83 4.76 -8.19 8.04
N GLU A 84 4.59 -6.94 7.61
CA GLU A 84 3.64 -6.00 8.22
C GLU A 84 2.19 -6.41 8.04
N PHE A 85 1.83 -7.00 6.89
CA PHE A 85 0.50 -7.55 6.66
C PHE A 85 0.29 -8.79 7.54
N LEU A 86 1.30 -9.66 7.64
CA LEU A 86 1.29 -10.83 8.51
C LEU A 86 1.10 -10.45 9.98
N GLU A 87 1.81 -9.42 10.45
CA GLU A 87 1.68 -8.89 11.80
C GLU A 87 0.27 -8.32 12.05
N ALA A 88 -0.29 -7.58 11.08
CA ALA A 88 -1.65 -7.06 11.16
C ALA A 88 -2.70 -8.19 11.20
N LEU A 89 -2.56 -9.20 10.34
CA LEU A 89 -3.43 -10.38 10.29
C LEU A 89 -3.38 -11.13 11.62
N HIS A 90 -2.19 -11.44 12.12
CA HIS A 90 -1.99 -12.11 13.40
C HIS A 90 -2.61 -11.32 14.55
N LEU A 91 -2.28 -10.04 14.72
CA LEU A 91 -2.85 -9.20 15.78
C LEU A 91 -4.38 -9.06 15.69
N ALA A 92 -4.93 -9.02 14.48
CA ALA A 92 -6.36 -8.96 14.26
C ALA A 92 -7.06 -10.27 14.63
N THR A 93 -6.45 -11.42 14.35
CA THR A 93 -7.05 -12.73 14.63
C THR A 93 -6.67 -13.32 15.99
N HIS A 94 -5.87 -12.62 16.80
CA HIS A 94 -5.52 -13.03 18.17
C HIS A 94 -6.33 -12.30 19.25
N PRO A 95 -6.88 -13.02 20.26
CA PRO A 95 -6.96 -14.48 20.35
C PRO A 95 -7.85 -15.08 19.24
N ALA A 96 -7.66 -16.36 18.93
CA ALA A 96 -8.44 -17.08 17.92
C ALA A 96 -9.95 -17.03 18.23
N ALA A 97 -10.78 -17.01 17.19
CA ALA A 97 -12.23 -17.09 17.36
C ALA A 97 -12.61 -18.47 17.95
N PRO A 98 -13.78 -18.62 18.59
CA PRO A 98 -14.16 -19.86 19.30
C PRO A 98 -14.07 -21.14 18.46
N THR A 99 -14.24 -21.04 17.13
CA THR A 99 -14.17 -22.18 16.20
C THR A 99 -12.82 -22.31 15.47
N GLU A 100 -11.82 -21.49 15.82
CA GLU A 100 -10.52 -21.45 15.16
C GLU A 100 -9.40 -21.92 16.09
N GLN A 101 -8.37 -22.51 15.49
CA GLN A 101 -7.14 -22.83 16.21
C GLN A 101 -6.25 -21.58 16.30
N PRO A 102 -5.62 -21.31 17.46
CA PRO A 102 -4.55 -20.32 17.56
C PRO A 102 -3.42 -20.59 16.57
N TRP A 103 -2.73 -19.55 16.11
CA TRP A 103 -1.62 -19.69 15.17
C TRP A 103 -0.54 -18.63 15.42
N GLU A 104 0.72 -19.03 15.39
CA GLU A 104 1.84 -18.11 15.58
C GLU A 104 2.55 -17.84 14.25
N ILE A 105 3.25 -16.70 14.16
CA ILE A 105 4.06 -16.38 12.98
C ILE A 105 5.37 -17.19 13.05
N GLU A 106 5.36 -18.36 12.41
CA GLU A 106 6.50 -19.27 12.30
C GLU A 106 6.75 -19.64 10.82
N ALA A 107 8.01 -19.93 10.47
CA ALA A 107 8.43 -20.03 9.07
C ALA A 107 7.60 -21.04 8.24
N ASP A 108 7.43 -22.27 8.75
CA ASP A 108 6.81 -23.37 7.99
C ASP A 108 5.28 -23.33 8.09
N THR A 109 4.74 -23.24 9.30
CA THR A 109 3.28 -23.28 9.53
C THR A 109 2.57 -22.06 8.95
N THR A 110 3.19 -20.87 8.99
CA THR A 110 2.63 -19.68 8.35
C THR A 110 2.64 -19.83 6.84
N ALA A 111 3.67 -20.41 6.23
CA ALA A 111 3.70 -20.60 4.79
C ALA A 111 2.53 -21.49 4.30
N ASP A 112 2.23 -22.57 5.03
CA ASP A 112 1.10 -23.45 4.71
C ASP A 112 -0.26 -22.76 4.94
N LEU A 113 -0.37 -21.96 6.00
CA LEU A 113 -1.56 -21.15 6.25
C LEU A 113 -1.81 -20.19 5.08
N LEU A 114 -0.80 -19.44 4.64
CA LEU A 114 -1.00 -18.48 3.56
C LEU A 114 -1.35 -19.17 2.24
N ARG A 115 -0.68 -20.27 1.87
CA ARG A 115 -1.01 -21.05 0.64
C ARG A 115 -2.44 -21.58 0.61
N SER A 116 -3.00 -21.91 1.78
CA SER A 116 -4.34 -22.49 1.89
C SER A 116 -5.46 -21.45 2.00
N HIS A 117 -5.13 -20.17 2.15
CA HIS A 117 -6.10 -19.11 2.44
C HIS A 117 -6.00 -17.90 1.51
N LEU A 118 -4.82 -17.57 0.99
CA LEU A 118 -4.61 -16.39 0.17
C LEU A 118 -4.37 -16.77 -1.29
N LEU A 119 -4.73 -15.86 -2.18
CA LEU A 119 -4.50 -15.98 -3.62
C LEU A 119 -3.70 -14.77 -4.09
N THR A 120 -2.53 -15.01 -4.65
CA THR A 120 -1.75 -14.00 -5.38
C THR A 120 -1.95 -14.15 -6.89
N VAL A 121 -1.55 -13.15 -7.66
CA VAL A 121 -1.49 -13.24 -9.13
C VAL A 121 -0.57 -14.38 -9.57
N ALA A 122 0.56 -14.58 -8.91
CA ALA A 122 1.46 -15.71 -9.13
C ALA A 122 0.77 -17.06 -8.92
N ASP A 123 0.00 -17.21 -7.83
CA ASP A 123 -0.76 -18.43 -7.54
C ASP A 123 -1.85 -18.67 -8.60
N PHE A 124 -2.59 -17.62 -8.99
CA PHE A 124 -3.58 -17.70 -10.07
C PHE A 124 -2.89 -18.22 -11.34
N ALA A 125 -1.80 -17.59 -11.78
CA ALA A 125 -1.09 -17.99 -12.99
C ALA A 125 -0.66 -19.46 -12.94
N ALA A 126 -0.12 -19.91 -11.80
CA ALA A 126 0.24 -21.31 -11.59
C ALA A 126 -0.97 -22.25 -11.65
N HIS A 127 -2.09 -21.89 -11.04
CA HIS A 127 -3.33 -22.69 -11.10
C HIS A 127 -3.93 -22.72 -12.50
N LEU A 128 -3.89 -21.61 -13.24
CA LEU A 128 -4.38 -21.50 -14.61
C LEU A 128 -3.57 -22.41 -15.54
N ALA A 129 -2.24 -22.40 -15.42
CA ALA A 129 -1.35 -23.27 -16.20
C ALA A 129 -1.56 -24.76 -15.93
N GLN A 130 -2.06 -25.12 -14.74
CA GLN A 130 -2.40 -26.50 -14.36
C GLN A 130 -3.85 -26.87 -14.72
N SER A 131 -4.65 -25.91 -15.18
CA SER A 131 -6.06 -26.10 -15.50
C SER A 131 -6.28 -26.21 -17.01
N ASN A 132 -7.38 -26.86 -17.40
CA ASN A 132 -7.86 -26.82 -18.78
C ASN A 132 -8.60 -25.49 -19.11
N ALA A 133 -8.66 -24.53 -18.17
CA ALA A 133 -9.40 -23.28 -18.35
C ALA A 133 -8.65 -22.24 -19.18
N ALA A 134 -7.34 -22.38 -19.39
CA ALA A 134 -6.55 -21.42 -20.17
C ALA A 134 -7.13 -21.15 -21.57
N ASP A 135 -7.76 -22.16 -22.19
CA ASP A 135 -8.33 -22.04 -23.54
C ASP A 135 -9.78 -21.52 -23.56
N THR A 136 -10.45 -21.45 -22.40
CA THR A 136 -11.90 -21.16 -22.34
C THR A 136 -12.24 -19.95 -21.49
N LEU A 137 -11.40 -19.61 -20.50
CA LEU A 137 -11.59 -18.49 -19.61
C LEU A 137 -10.80 -17.28 -20.11
N SER A 138 -11.49 -16.35 -20.79
CA SER A 138 -10.86 -15.13 -21.31
C SER A 138 -11.30 -13.85 -20.60
N LEU A 139 -12.42 -13.89 -19.86
CA LEU A 139 -13.02 -12.72 -19.22
C LEU A 139 -13.49 -13.05 -17.80
N VAL A 140 -13.12 -12.22 -16.83
CA VAL A 140 -13.54 -12.31 -15.43
C VAL A 140 -13.90 -10.94 -14.88
N ASP A 141 -14.84 -10.88 -13.94
CA ASP A 141 -15.21 -9.62 -13.29
C ASP A 141 -14.23 -9.25 -12.17
N ALA A 142 -14.00 -7.95 -12.01
CA ALA A 142 -13.15 -7.39 -10.97
C ALA A 142 -13.79 -6.21 -10.24
N VAL A 143 -13.56 -6.12 -8.94
CA VAL A 143 -13.69 -4.88 -8.16
C VAL A 143 -12.27 -4.41 -7.83
N LEU A 144 -11.96 -3.16 -8.17
CA LEU A 144 -10.68 -2.57 -7.78
C LEU A 144 -10.80 -1.88 -6.43
N VAL A 145 -9.80 -2.07 -5.58
CA VAL A 145 -9.67 -1.38 -4.30
C VAL A 145 -8.29 -0.76 -4.18
N ASP A 146 -8.17 0.43 -3.58
CA ASP A 146 -6.90 1.16 -3.45
C ASP A 146 -6.19 1.38 -4.81
N TRP A 147 -6.98 1.32 -5.88
CA TRP A 147 -6.57 1.33 -7.25
C TRP A 147 -7.77 1.59 -8.17
N ASN A 148 -7.55 2.32 -9.27
CA ASN A 148 -8.62 2.63 -10.22
C ASN A 148 -8.27 2.31 -11.68
N ALA A 149 -7.08 1.76 -11.97
CA ALA A 149 -6.66 1.50 -13.35
C ALA A 149 -5.74 0.28 -13.52
N LEU A 150 -6.18 -0.69 -14.33
CA LEU A 150 -5.31 -1.81 -14.73
C LEU A 150 -4.15 -1.31 -15.63
N PRO A 151 -2.94 -1.90 -15.54
CA PRO A 151 -1.77 -1.41 -16.25
C PRO A 151 -1.87 -1.67 -17.75
N ASN A 152 -2.35 -2.86 -18.13
CA ASN A 152 -2.48 -3.28 -19.52
C ASN A 152 -3.93 -3.02 -19.97
N ARG A 153 -4.21 -1.77 -20.33
CA ARG A 153 -5.57 -1.32 -20.70
C ARG A 153 -6.01 -1.90 -22.05
N SER A 154 -7.26 -2.32 -22.15
CA SER A 154 -7.87 -2.68 -23.44
C SER A 154 -8.00 -1.43 -24.31
N PRO A 155 -7.55 -1.46 -25.58
CA PRO A 155 -7.66 -0.30 -26.47
C PRO A 155 -9.10 -0.03 -26.94
N SER A 156 -9.98 -1.02 -26.84
CA SER A 156 -11.34 -0.95 -27.41
C SER A 156 -12.43 -0.73 -26.37
N GLN A 157 -12.17 -1.03 -25.09
CA GLN A 157 -13.19 -0.96 -24.04
C GLN A 157 -12.62 -0.39 -22.73
N LYS A 158 -13.23 0.71 -22.27
CA LYS A 158 -12.97 1.29 -20.94
C LYS A 158 -13.30 0.26 -19.85
N GLY A 159 -12.52 0.25 -18.78
CA GLY A 159 -12.71 -0.67 -17.66
C GLY A 159 -12.28 -2.10 -17.91
N GLN A 160 -11.68 -2.41 -19.06
CA GLN A 160 -11.11 -3.72 -19.33
C GLN A 160 -9.59 -3.67 -19.46
N GLY A 161 -8.91 -4.71 -18.99
CA GLY A 161 -7.47 -4.83 -19.10
C GLY A 161 -6.95 -6.15 -18.54
N THR A 162 -5.63 -6.31 -18.54
CA THR A 162 -4.96 -7.49 -17.97
C THR A 162 -4.01 -7.11 -16.85
N LEU A 163 -3.58 -8.11 -16.08
CA LEU A 163 -2.52 -7.98 -15.08
C LEU A 163 -1.23 -8.62 -15.61
N PRO A 164 -0.04 -8.10 -15.25
CA PRO A 164 1.22 -8.82 -15.46
C PRO A 164 1.13 -10.23 -14.86
N GLY A 165 1.63 -11.24 -15.59
CA GLY A 165 1.55 -12.65 -15.21
C GLY A 165 0.20 -13.33 -15.49
N LEU A 166 -0.84 -12.58 -15.86
CA LEU A 166 -2.17 -13.07 -16.26
C LEU A 166 -2.62 -12.46 -17.58
N GLU A 167 -1.73 -12.38 -18.56
CA GLU A 167 -1.99 -11.76 -19.87
C GLU A 167 -3.11 -12.46 -20.66
N ALA A 168 -3.34 -13.74 -20.38
CA ALA A 168 -4.42 -14.53 -20.99
C ALA A 168 -5.82 -14.19 -20.44
N ILE A 169 -5.91 -13.49 -19.30
CA ILE A 169 -7.17 -13.19 -18.62
C ILE A 169 -7.46 -11.70 -18.73
N THR A 170 -8.58 -11.37 -19.38
CA THR A 170 -9.13 -10.01 -19.37
C THR A 170 -9.99 -9.83 -18.11
N PHE A 171 -9.72 -8.79 -17.35
CA PHE A 171 -10.54 -8.38 -16.22
C PHE A 171 -11.48 -7.26 -16.66
N GLN A 172 -12.77 -7.42 -16.40
CA GLN A 172 -13.80 -6.39 -16.55
C GLN A 172 -14.10 -5.77 -15.19
N VAL A 173 -13.81 -4.48 -15.06
CA VAL A 173 -14.07 -3.76 -13.81
C VAL A 173 -15.54 -3.44 -13.66
N VAL A 174 -16.16 -3.99 -12.61
CA VAL A 174 -17.57 -3.81 -12.26
C VAL A 174 -17.76 -2.92 -11.03
N GLY A 175 -16.69 -2.58 -10.30
CA GLY A 175 -16.73 -1.67 -9.16
C GLY A 175 -15.35 -1.14 -8.78
N CYS A 176 -15.30 -0.02 -8.05
CA CYS A 176 -14.06 0.62 -7.63
C CYS A 176 -14.23 1.38 -6.31
N ILE A 177 -13.27 1.21 -5.39
CA ILE A 177 -13.14 2.00 -4.17
C ILE A 177 -11.68 2.46 -4.08
N ASP A 178 -11.40 3.76 -4.17
CA ASP A 178 -10.02 4.24 -4.24
C ASP A 178 -9.85 5.64 -3.65
N HIS A 179 -8.65 5.93 -3.16
CA HIS A 179 -8.25 7.22 -2.63
C HIS A 179 -7.20 7.96 -3.47
N HIS A 180 -6.75 7.35 -4.57
CA HIS A 180 -5.88 7.97 -5.54
C HIS A 180 -6.63 8.91 -6.50
N VAL A 181 -5.86 9.61 -7.34
CA VAL A 181 -6.40 10.37 -8.45
C VAL A 181 -6.98 9.40 -9.48
N ASP A 182 -8.17 9.71 -10.00
CA ASP A 182 -8.79 8.95 -11.09
C ASP A 182 -7.92 9.03 -12.35
N GLU A 183 -7.49 7.87 -12.84
CA GLU A 183 -6.65 7.73 -14.03
C GLU A 183 -7.46 7.53 -15.33
N ASP A 184 -8.75 7.84 -15.29
CA ASP A 184 -9.69 7.81 -16.41
C ASP A 184 -9.79 6.42 -17.08
N PHE A 185 -9.64 5.36 -16.29
CA PHE A 185 -9.71 3.98 -16.78
C PHE A 185 -11.11 3.37 -16.68
N LEU A 186 -11.87 3.73 -15.65
CA LEU A 186 -13.08 3.02 -15.26
C LEU A 186 -14.23 3.16 -16.28
N PRO A 187 -15.08 2.12 -16.42
CA PRO A 187 -16.31 2.24 -17.18
C PRO A 187 -17.39 2.93 -16.31
N PRO A 188 -18.56 3.28 -16.88
CA PRO A 188 -19.73 3.60 -16.07
C PRO A 188 -20.06 2.44 -15.12
N ILE A 189 -19.92 2.67 -13.81
CA ILE A 189 -20.21 1.67 -12.78
C ILE A 189 -21.71 1.67 -12.46
N ALA A 190 -22.31 0.49 -12.38
CA ALA A 190 -23.74 0.35 -12.06
C ALA A 190 -24.04 0.81 -10.62
N ALA A 191 -25.24 1.35 -10.39
CA ALA A 191 -25.59 1.99 -9.12
C ALA A 191 -25.63 1.03 -7.91
N ASP A 192 -25.78 -0.27 -8.16
CA ASP A 192 -25.77 -1.34 -7.16
C ASP A 192 -24.36 -1.90 -6.86
N GLN A 193 -23.36 -1.48 -7.64
CA GLN A 193 -21.96 -1.86 -7.47
C GLN A 193 -21.20 -0.82 -6.64
N PRO A 194 -20.09 -1.20 -5.98
CA PRO A 194 -19.31 -0.25 -5.20
C PRO A 194 -18.65 0.78 -6.13
N PHE A 195 -18.91 2.06 -5.90
CA PHE A 195 -18.21 3.15 -6.56
C PHE A 195 -17.97 4.32 -5.61
N LEU A 196 -16.72 4.55 -5.24
CA LEU A 196 -16.29 5.67 -4.39
C LEU A 196 -14.82 5.98 -4.65
N ILE A 197 -14.55 7.13 -5.27
CA ILE A 197 -13.20 7.66 -5.44
C ILE A 197 -13.12 9.01 -4.75
N GLN A 198 -12.35 9.10 -3.67
CA GLN A 198 -12.15 10.36 -2.96
C GLN A 198 -10.85 10.37 -2.15
N PRO A 199 -10.16 11.51 -2.03
CA PRO A 199 -8.98 11.61 -1.19
C PRO A 199 -9.27 11.23 0.27
N THR A 200 -8.46 10.35 0.84
CA THR A 200 -8.48 9.97 2.26
C THR A 200 -7.11 9.46 2.69
N GLY A 201 -6.86 9.33 3.99
CA GLY A 201 -5.61 8.81 4.52
C GLY A 201 -5.35 7.36 4.11
N SER A 202 -6.39 6.52 4.14
CA SER A 202 -6.34 5.11 3.74
C SER A 202 -7.61 4.70 2.98
N CYS A 203 -7.46 3.93 1.90
CA CYS A 203 -8.56 3.34 1.13
C CYS A 203 -9.46 2.45 2.02
N ALA A 204 -8.93 1.78 3.04
CA ALA A 204 -9.71 0.99 3.98
C ALA A 204 -10.83 1.80 4.67
N SER A 205 -10.61 3.10 4.90
CA SER A 205 -11.65 4.03 5.40
C SER A 205 -12.84 4.12 4.43
N LEU A 206 -12.56 4.14 3.12
CA LEU A 206 -13.59 4.16 2.08
C LEU A 206 -14.29 2.81 1.95
N VAL A 207 -13.55 1.71 2.10
CA VAL A 207 -14.13 0.35 2.10
C VAL A 207 -15.13 0.20 3.24
N VAL A 208 -14.76 0.62 4.46
CA VAL A 208 -15.68 0.60 5.62
C VAL A 208 -16.92 1.44 5.35
N SER A 209 -16.73 2.68 4.89
CA SER A 209 -17.83 3.59 4.56
C SER A 209 -18.75 3.04 3.45
N MET A 210 -18.18 2.38 2.45
CA MET A 210 -18.93 1.74 1.37
C MET A 210 -19.76 0.57 1.88
N LEU A 211 -19.16 -0.32 2.69
CA LEU A 211 -19.84 -1.47 3.27
C LEU A 211 -20.99 -1.04 4.18
N GLU A 212 -20.81 0.03 4.95
CA GLU A 212 -21.89 0.63 5.75
C GLU A 212 -23.01 1.17 4.84
N ARG A 213 -22.66 1.97 3.82
CA ARG A 213 -23.62 2.56 2.88
C ARG A 213 -24.42 1.51 2.11
N MET A 214 -23.81 0.38 1.79
CA MET A 214 -24.47 -0.76 1.13
C MET A 214 -25.29 -1.62 2.11
N GLY A 215 -25.30 -1.29 3.41
CA GLY A 215 -26.00 -2.07 4.44
C GLY A 215 -25.37 -3.44 4.72
N ARG A 216 -24.09 -3.63 4.35
CA ARG A 216 -23.36 -4.90 4.48
C ARG A 216 -22.59 -5.00 5.79
N TRP A 217 -22.19 -3.85 6.35
CA TRP A 217 -21.57 -3.76 7.67
C TRP A 217 -22.26 -2.66 8.46
N THR A 218 -23.26 -3.02 9.27
CA THR A 218 -24.12 -2.04 9.95
C THR A 218 -23.56 -1.64 11.32
N PRO A 219 -23.81 -0.41 11.80
CA PRO A 219 -23.57 -0.05 13.19
C PRO A 219 -24.27 -1.01 14.16
N HIS A 220 -23.74 -1.19 15.36
CA HIS A 220 -24.52 -1.86 16.41
C HIS A 220 -25.79 -1.05 16.69
N PRO A 221 -26.93 -1.70 16.97
CA PRO A 221 -28.08 -1.00 17.50
C PRO A 221 -27.64 -0.31 18.78
N LEU A 222 -27.55 1.02 18.74
CA LEU A 222 -27.48 1.81 19.96
C LEU A 222 -28.70 1.38 20.76
N SER A 223 -28.49 0.82 21.96
CA SER A 223 -29.57 0.55 22.91
C SER A 223 -30.42 1.79 22.95
N SER A 224 -31.62 1.72 22.38
CA SER A 224 -32.47 2.87 22.17
C SER A 224 -32.68 3.52 23.53
N SER A 225 -32.14 4.72 23.69
CA SER A 225 -32.45 5.61 24.79
C SER A 225 -33.96 5.61 24.99
N SER A 226 -34.38 5.31 26.22
CA SER A 226 -35.74 5.38 26.72
C SER A 226 -36.49 6.60 26.17
N SER A 227 -37.21 6.42 25.06
CA SER A 227 -38.27 7.31 24.64
C SER A 227 -39.56 6.73 25.19
N THR A 228 -40.02 7.31 26.29
CA THR A 228 -41.33 7.07 26.88
C THR A 228 -42.40 7.50 25.88
N SER A 229 -42.88 6.58 25.06
CA SER A 229 -44.12 6.76 24.29
C SER A 229 -45.13 5.73 24.75
N THR A 230 -46.00 6.18 25.64
CA THR A 230 -47.22 5.50 26.07
C THR A 230 -48.17 5.38 24.89
N THR A 231 -48.16 4.23 24.21
CA THR A 231 -49.29 3.80 23.38
C THR A 231 -49.39 2.27 23.43
N THR A 232 -50.57 1.83 23.83
CA THR A 232 -51.09 0.46 24.00
C THR A 232 -50.66 -0.55 22.92
N PRO A 233 -50.31 -1.80 23.27
CA PRO A 233 -49.97 -2.82 22.29
C PRO A 233 -51.23 -3.50 21.71
N SER A 234 -51.30 -3.60 20.37
CA SER A 234 -52.11 -4.60 19.67
C SER A 234 -51.32 -5.91 19.54
N PRO A 235 -51.97 -7.09 19.57
CA PRO A 235 -51.29 -8.38 19.55
C PRO A 235 -51.16 -8.90 18.12
N GLN A 236 -50.03 -8.69 17.44
CA GLN A 236 -49.68 -9.48 16.24
C GLN A 236 -48.17 -9.79 16.21
N ASN A 237 -47.89 -11.09 16.31
CA ASN A 237 -46.70 -11.87 15.96
C ASN A 237 -45.30 -11.37 16.42
N PRO A 238 -44.62 -12.08 17.33
CA PRO A 238 -43.18 -11.88 17.54
C PRO A 238 -42.41 -12.39 16.31
N PRO A 239 -41.33 -11.71 15.87
CA PRO A 239 -40.38 -12.30 14.93
C PRO A 239 -39.67 -13.45 15.64
N THR A 240 -39.83 -14.65 15.10
CA THR A 240 -39.05 -15.84 15.45
C THR A 240 -37.60 -15.62 15.03
N ALA A 241 -36.75 -15.23 15.97
CA ALA A 241 -35.30 -15.29 15.84
C ALA A 241 -34.76 -16.12 17.01
N ASP A 242 -34.83 -17.45 16.86
CA ASP A 242 -34.18 -18.43 17.72
C ASP A 242 -32.66 -18.46 17.42
N THR A 243 -31.96 -17.35 17.60
CA THR A 243 -30.48 -17.35 17.52
C THR A 243 -29.93 -17.66 18.91
N SER A 244 -29.16 -18.73 19.03
CA SER A 244 -28.64 -19.17 20.32
C SER A 244 -27.59 -18.16 20.86
N PRO A 245 -27.45 -18.02 22.19
CA PRO A 245 -26.45 -17.11 22.77
C PRO A 245 -25.00 -17.38 22.30
N GLU A 246 -24.66 -18.64 22.00
CA GLU A 246 -23.33 -19.04 21.50
C GLU A 246 -23.05 -18.59 20.06
N GLU A 247 -24.07 -18.54 19.20
CA GLU A 247 -23.94 -18.03 17.83
C GLU A 247 -23.74 -16.51 17.84
N LEU A 248 -24.43 -15.80 18.74
CA LEU A 248 -24.29 -14.35 18.90
C LEU A 248 -22.88 -13.97 19.39
N THR A 249 -22.27 -14.75 20.28
CA THR A 249 -20.89 -14.51 20.73
C THR A 249 -19.85 -14.84 19.66
N THR A 250 -20.12 -15.82 18.80
CA THR A 250 -19.24 -16.21 17.69
C THR A 250 -19.21 -15.15 16.59
N ALA A 251 -20.38 -14.65 16.16
CA ALA A 251 -20.48 -13.58 15.17
C ALA A 251 -19.83 -12.28 15.67
N ALA A 252 -20.00 -11.96 16.96
CA ALA A 252 -19.34 -10.83 17.60
C ALA A 252 -17.80 -10.98 17.61
N ALA A 253 -17.29 -12.18 17.86
CA ALA A 253 -15.84 -12.45 17.79
C ALA A 253 -15.29 -12.25 16.37
N HIS A 254 -16.00 -12.73 15.33
CA HIS A 254 -15.60 -12.50 13.94
C HIS A 254 -15.62 -11.01 13.58
N GLU A 255 -16.64 -10.28 14.02
CA GLU A 255 -16.74 -8.83 13.80
C GLU A 255 -15.61 -8.07 14.50
N HIS A 256 -15.23 -8.48 15.71
CA HIS A 256 -14.10 -7.91 16.43
C HIS A 256 -12.78 -8.09 15.67
N GLN A 257 -12.51 -9.31 15.18
CA GLN A 257 -11.29 -9.60 14.41
C GLN A 257 -11.23 -8.78 13.13
N LEU A 258 -12.32 -8.72 12.35
CA LEU A 258 -12.39 -7.92 11.14
C LEU A 258 -12.29 -6.42 11.39
N SER A 259 -12.85 -5.95 12.50
CA SER A 259 -12.73 -4.54 12.89
C SER A 259 -11.28 -4.15 13.16
N LYS A 260 -10.52 -5.01 13.85
CA LYS A 260 -9.07 -4.80 14.05
C LYS A 260 -8.31 -4.86 12.73
N LEU A 261 -8.63 -5.81 11.85
CA LEU A 261 -7.97 -5.95 10.56
C LEU A 261 -8.18 -4.70 9.70
N ALA A 262 -9.43 -4.25 9.52
CA ALA A 262 -9.77 -3.05 8.76
C ALA A 262 -9.15 -1.77 9.34
N LEU A 263 -8.89 -1.73 10.65
CA LEU A 263 -8.28 -0.58 11.32
C LEU A 263 -6.76 -0.48 11.08
N ALA A 264 -6.08 -1.60 10.78
CA ALA A 264 -4.64 -1.65 10.57
C ALA A 264 -4.13 -0.66 9.49
N PRO A 265 -4.61 -0.69 8.24
CA PRO A 265 -4.15 0.24 7.21
C PRO A 265 -4.48 1.70 7.55
N ILE A 266 -5.66 1.98 8.12
CA ILE A 266 -6.03 3.33 8.57
C ILE A 266 -4.99 3.89 9.53
N LEU A 267 -4.55 3.09 10.52
CA LEU A 267 -3.50 3.50 11.46
C LEU A 267 -2.14 3.61 10.79
N ILE A 268 -1.79 2.73 9.84
CA ILE A 268 -0.48 2.76 9.18
C ILE A 268 -0.33 3.96 8.25
N ASP A 269 -1.31 4.27 7.42
CA ASP A 269 -1.16 5.30 6.39
C ASP A 269 -1.34 6.72 6.93
N THR A 270 -2.13 6.86 8.01
CA THR A 270 -2.27 8.11 8.78
C THR A 270 -1.17 8.31 9.83
N ALA A 271 -0.20 7.38 9.94
CA ALA A 271 0.81 7.36 10.99
C ALA A 271 0.18 7.51 12.39
N ASN A 272 -0.85 6.70 12.67
CA ASN A 272 -1.65 6.74 13.88
C ASN A 272 -2.25 8.14 14.14
N PHE A 273 -2.85 8.73 13.10
CA PHE A 273 -3.42 10.07 13.08
C PHE A 273 -2.43 11.23 13.36
N THR A 274 -1.12 10.97 13.33
CA THR A 274 -0.11 12.03 13.51
C THR A 274 0.19 12.76 12.20
N ALA A 275 0.01 12.11 11.05
CA ALA A 275 0.12 12.72 9.72
C ALA A 275 -1.15 13.53 9.38
N LYS A 276 -1.35 14.66 10.06
CA LYS A 276 -2.58 15.47 10.00
C LYS A 276 -2.96 15.90 8.59
N GLU A 277 -1.99 16.07 7.70
CA GLU A 277 -2.18 16.43 6.31
C GLU A 277 -2.77 15.30 5.43
N LYS A 278 -2.75 14.06 5.92
CA LYS A 278 -3.36 12.90 5.26
C LYS A 278 -4.72 12.54 5.83
N VAL A 279 -4.96 12.86 7.11
CA VAL A 279 -6.17 12.46 7.83
C VAL A 279 -7.37 13.24 7.31
N THR A 280 -8.46 12.53 7.02
CA THR A 280 -9.74 13.11 6.61
C THR A 280 -10.88 12.66 7.52
N ASP A 281 -12.08 13.23 7.30
CA ASP A 281 -13.29 12.82 8.00
C ASP A 281 -13.62 11.34 7.77
N ALA A 282 -13.35 10.80 6.57
CA ALA A 282 -13.57 9.38 6.28
C ALA A 282 -12.74 8.47 7.21
N ASP A 283 -11.48 8.85 7.49
CA ASP A 283 -10.60 8.09 8.40
C ASP A 283 -11.10 8.14 9.84
N THR A 284 -11.51 9.32 10.32
CA THR A 284 -11.97 9.49 11.72
C THR A 284 -13.34 8.86 11.97
N LEU A 285 -14.24 8.91 11.00
CA LEU A 285 -15.55 8.24 11.06
C LEU A 285 -15.40 6.71 11.03
N SER A 286 -14.59 6.19 10.10
CA SER A 286 -14.32 4.75 10.01
C SER A 286 -13.61 4.22 11.27
N TYR A 287 -12.64 4.97 11.80
CA TYR A 287 -12.02 4.64 13.08
C TYR A 287 -13.04 4.55 14.22
N SER A 288 -13.96 5.52 14.31
CA SER A 288 -14.99 5.54 15.34
C SER A 288 -15.95 4.34 15.21
N PHE A 289 -16.37 4.04 13.98
CA PHE A 289 -17.20 2.88 13.66
C PHE A 289 -16.53 1.55 14.06
N LEU A 290 -15.28 1.34 13.64
CA LEU A 290 -14.53 0.12 13.94
C LEU A 290 -14.21 -0.01 15.43
N ARG A 291 -13.81 1.09 16.08
CA ARG A 291 -13.47 1.10 17.51
C ARG A 291 -14.68 0.78 18.39
N ALA A 292 -15.88 1.23 18.01
CA ALA A 292 -17.10 0.87 18.72
C ALA A 292 -17.34 -0.65 18.72
N LYS A 293 -17.09 -1.32 17.59
CA LYS A 293 -17.21 -2.78 17.45
C LYS A 293 -16.15 -3.53 18.24
N ILE A 294 -14.90 -3.07 18.18
CA ILE A 294 -13.78 -3.63 18.97
C ILE A 294 -14.07 -3.59 20.47
N ASN A 295 -14.66 -2.49 20.95
CA ASN A 295 -14.97 -2.32 22.37
C ASN A 295 -16.23 -3.09 22.81
N SER A 296 -17.20 -3.30 21.91
CA SER A 296 -18.50 -3.93 22.25
C SER A 296 -18.36 -5.40 22.66
N THR A 297 -17.38 -6.12 22.11
CA THR A 297 -17.11 -7.53 22.46
C THR A 297 -16.47 -7.73 23.82
N ASN A 298 -15.74 -6.73 24.34
CA ASN A 298 -15.18 -6.82 25.69
C ASN A 298 -16.29 -6.83 26.76
N CYS A 299 -17.43 -6.19 26.48
CA CYS A 299 -18.57 -6.16 27.39
C CYS A 299 -19.43 -7.44 27.36
N GLN A 300 -19.37 -8.26 26.30
CA GLN A 300 -20.23 -9.44 26.14
C GLN A 300 -19.65 -10.72 26.78
N GLN A 301 -18.34 -10.78 27.05
CA GLN A 301 -17.74 -11.88 27.81
C GLN A 301 -18.16 -11.90 29.30
N GLN A 302 -18.95 -10.93 29.77
CA GLN A 302 -19.43 -10.82 31.16
C GLN A 302 -20.95 -10.74 31.33
N VAL A 303 -21.75 -11.35 30.43
CA VAL A 303 -23.19 -11.54 30.69
C VAL A 303 -23.42 -12.68 31.70
N GLY A 304 -22.88 -12.50 32.89
CA GLY A 304 -23.15 -13.26 34.11
C GLY A 304 -23.24 -12.37 35.35
N SER A 305 -23.01 -11.04 35.23
CA SER A 305 -23.15 -10.13 36.36
C SER A 305 -23.88 -8.85 35.95
N ILE A 306 -25.04 -8.65 36.57
CA ILE A 306 -25.93 -7.52 36.37
C ILE A 306 -25.22 -6.24 36.85
N ALA A 307 -25.31 -5.20 36.01
CA ALA A 307 -25.04 -3.77 36.24
C ALA A 307 -24.53 -3.36 37.63
N VAL A 308 -23.37 -2.70 37.66
CA VAL A 308 -23.09 -1.39 38.32
C VAL A 308 -21.59 -1.15 38.29
N GLY A 309 -21.17 -0.03 37.69
CA GLY A 309 -19.82 0.50 37.80
C GLY A 309 -18.81 -0.11 36.82
N ILE A 310 -18.18 0.74 36.01
CA ILE A 310 -16.96 0.41 35.26
C ILE A 310 -15.94 -0.04 36.32
N SER A 311 -15.73 -1.35 36.44
CA SER A 311 -14.72 -1.89 37.33
C SER A 311 -13.36 -1.50 36.77
N SER A 312 -12.59 -0.81 37.60
CA SER A 312 -11.32 -0.15 37.30
C SER A 312 -10.17 -1.15 37.11
N GLY A 313 -10.28 -2.07 36.15
CA GLY A 313 -9.28 -3.11 35.91
C GLY A 313 -9.24 -3.71 34.50
N GLU A 314 -10.23 -3.48 33.63
CA GLU A 314 -10.21 -3.99 32.25
C GLU A 314 -9.34 -3.10 31.35
N LYS A 315 -8.26 -3.70 30.80
CA LYS A 315 -7.33 -3.00 29.93
C LYS A 315 -7.99 -2.78 28.57
N LEU A 316 -8.47 -1.56 28.33
CA LEU A 316 -9.00 -1.12 27.03
C LEU A 316 -8.02 -1.52 25.91
N TRP A 317 -8.52 -1.94 24.76
CA TRP A 317 -7.67 -2.31 23.62
C TRP A 317 -6.76 -1.14 23.22
N ASP A 318 -5.45 -1.40 23.22
CA ASP A 318 -4.42 -0.39 22.99
C ASP A 318 -4.06 -0.31 21.50
N HIS A 319 -4.77 0.56 20.78
CA HIS A 319 -4.51 0.82 19.36
C HIS A 319 -3.09 1.38 19.10
N HIS A 320 -2.45 2.04 20.07
CA HIS A 320 -1.06 2.53 19.90
C HIS A 320 -0.07 1.37 19.95
N ALA A 321 -0.28 0.38 20.83
CA ALA A 321 0.52 -0.85 20.82
C ALA A 321 0.31 -1.65 19.53
N PHE A 322 -0.93 -1.75 19.06
CA PHE A 322 -1.27 -2.38 17.79
C PHE A 322 -0.57 -1.71 16.59
N TYR A 323 -0.70 -0.39 16.46
CA TYR A 323 -0.01 0.40 15.44
C TYR A 323 1.51 0.20 15.50
N ARG A 324 2.12 0.34 16.69
CA ARG A 324 3.58 0.24 16.83
C ARG A 324 4.12 -1.09 16.36
N ARG A 325 3.46 -2.20 16.68
CA ARG A 325 3.89 -3.54 16.24
C ARG A 325 3.90 -3.66 14.71
N ILE A 326 2.81 -3.23 14.05
CA ILE A 326 2.70 -3.28 12.60
C ILE A 326 3.69 -2.33 11.93
N ALA A 327 3.85 -1.11 12.46
CA ALA A 327 4.80 -0.13 11.97
C ALA A 327 6.25 -0.62 12.10
N THR A 328 6.61 -1.24 13.23
CA THR A 328 7.93 -1.87 13.42
C THR A 328 8.16 -3.02 12.43
N ALA A 329 7.15 -3.86 12.19
CA ALA A 329 7.24 -4.91 11.17
C ALA A 329 7.45 -4.31 9.77
N LYS A 330 6.73 -3.21 9.43
CA LYS A 330 6.88 -2.49 8.16
C LYS A 330 8.27 -1.90 7.99
N GLU A 331 8.83 -1.29 9.04
CA GLU A 331 10.19 -0.72 8.97
C GLU A 331 11.26 -1.81 8.84
N ASN A 332 11.17 -2.87 9.65
CA ASN A 332 12.17 -3.94 9.68
C ASN A 332 12.08 -4.87 8.47
N SER A 333 10.97 -4.87 7.75
CA SER A 333 10.79 -5.70 6.56
C SER A 333 11.81 -5.41 5.45
N LEU A 334 12.40 -4.21 5.39
CA LEU A 334 13.47 -3.90 4.44
C LEU A 334 14.71 -4.78 4.67
N GLU A 335 14.92 -5.29 5.89
CA GLU A 335 16.00 -6.23 6.19
C GLU A 335 15.83 -7.57 5.49
N LEU A 336 14.61 -7.91 5.08
CA LEU A 336 14.29 -9.16 4.39
C LEU A 336 14.38 -9.04 2.86
N LEU A 337 14.63 -7.83 2.35
CA LEU A 337 14.62 -7.52 0.92
C LEU A 337 16.02 -7.43 0.34
N THR A 338 16.16 -7.84 -0.92
CA THR A 338 17.31 -7.51 -1.77
C THR A 338 17.28 -6.02 -2.15
N VAL A 339 18.39 -5.46 -2.64
CA VAL A 339 18.43 -4.05 -3.06
C VAL A 339 17.39 -3.74 -4.17
N PRO A 340 17.24 -4.54 -5.24
CA PRO A 340 16.19 -4.31 -6.24
C PRO A 340 14.78 -4.32 -5.64
N GLU A 341 14.52 -5.19 -4.66
CA GLU A 341 13.22 -5.24 -3.96
C GLU A 341 13.00 -4.02 -3.07
N VAL A 342 14.04 -3.51 -2.39
CA VAL A 342 13.98 -2.25 -1.63
C VAL A 342 13.67 -1.08 -2.58
N LEU A 343 14.35 -0.99 -3.72
CA LEU A 343 14.13 0.05 -4.73
C LEU A 343 12.72 -0.03 -5.34
N GLY A 344 12.22 -1.24 -5.57
CA GLY A 344 10.89 -1.49 -6.14
C GLY A 344 9.72 -1.37 -5.16
N ARG A 345 9.99 -1.25 -3.85
CA ARG A 345 8.94 -1.34 -2.82
C ARG A 345 7.94 -0.20 -2.85
N ASP A 346 8.41 1.03 -2.81
CA ASP A 346 7.58 2.25 -2.96
C ASP A 346 8.10 3.03 -4.18
N TYR A 347 7.80 2.49 -5.35
CA TYR A 347 8.26 2.97 -6.64
C TYR A 347 7.12 3.54 -7.47
N LYS A 348 7.37 4.67 -8.15
CA LYS A 348 6.46 5.23 -9.17
C LYS A 348 7.25 5.68 -10.38
N GLU A 349 6.62 5.58 -11.56
CA GLU A 349 7.21 5.99 -12.82
C GLU A 349 6.31 6.93 -13.61
N TRP A 350 6.95 7.75 -14.45
CA TRP A 350 6.30 8.71 -15.35
C TRP A 350 7.05 8.75 -16.67
N VAL A 351 6.35 9.17 -17.72
CA VAL A 351 6.92 9.42 -19.05
C VAL A 351 6.57 10.85 -19.43
N GLU A 352 7.57 11.66 -19.76
CA GLU A 352 7.40 13.07 -20.12
C GLU A 352 8.07 13.38 -21.46
N VAL A 353 7.51 14.34 -22.20
CA VAL A 353 8.05 14.79 -23.48
C VAL A 353 8.58 16.23 -23.33
N PRO A 354 9.88 16.50 -23.57
CA PRO A 354 10.47 17.84 -23.44
C PRO A 354 9.75 18.92 -24.29
N SER A 355 9.63 20.16 -23.79
CA SER A 355 8.78 21.20 -24.41
C SER A 355 9.40 21.90 -25.61
N SER A 356 10.71 21.76 -25.86
CA SER A 356 11.45 22.46 -26.91
C SER A 356 10.97 22.21 -28.35
N VAL A 357 9.92 21.41 -28.56
CA VAL A 357 9.37 21.06 -29.89
C VAL A 357 7.87 21.37 -30.05
N SER A 358 7.16 21.83 -29.01
CA SER A 358 5.70 22.03 -29.07
C SER A 358 5.24 23.38 -29.67
N SER A 359 6.16 24.30 -29.99
CA SER A 359 5.82 25.68 -30.41
C SER A 359 6.02 26.01 -31.89
N SER A 360 6.36 25.05 -32.76
CA SER A 360 6.59 25.29 -34.18
C SER A 360 5.75 24.41 -35.12
N SER A 361 4.41 24.38 -34.92
CA SER A 361 3.49 23.87 -35.96
C SER A 361 2.20 24.70 -36.07
N VAL A 362 2.36 25.94 -36.54
CA VAL A 362 1.30 26.63 -37.29
C VAL A 362 1.93 27.25 -38.54
N ALA A 363 2.10 26.46 -39.60
CA ALA A 363 2.00 26.91 -41.00
C ALA A 363 2.25 25.76 -41.99
N ASP A 364 1.18 25.45 -42.73
CA ASP A 364 1.13 25.10 -44.15
C ASP A 364 1.61 23.73 -44.67
N GLY A 365 0.86 23.24 -45.65
CA GLY A 365 0.85 21.84 -46.08
C GLY A 365 1.86 21.44 -47.16
N SER A 366 1.87 20.11 -47.38
CA SER A 366 2.40 19.37 -48.52
C SER A 366 3.92 19.31 -48.71
N SER A 367 4.51 18.16 -48.40
CA SER A 367 4.99 17.20 -49.41
C SER A 367 5.97 16.19 -48.80
N SER A 368 5.96 14.99 -49.37
CA SER A 368 6.75 13.82 -49.01
C SER A 368 8.26 14.01 -49.26
N SER A 369 9.09 13.71 -48.26
CA SER A 369 10.41 13.11 -48.48
C SER A 369 10.86 12.31 -47.26
N SER A 370 11.22 11.06 -47.51
CA SER A 370 11.87 10.16 -46.56
C SER A 370 13.27 10.66 -46.19
N SER A 371 13.43 11.19 -44.98
CA SER A 371 14.72 11.46 -44.35
C SER A 371 14.80 10.72 -43.01
N LYS A 372 15.90 9.99 -42.82
CA LYS A 372 16.28 9.31 -41.57
C LYS A 372 16.88 10.32 -40.57
N ASP A 373 16.07 11.21 -40.04
CA ASP A 373 16.42 12.05 -38.90
C ASP A 373 15.26 11.96 -37.91
N GLY A 374 15.40 11.12 -36.88
CA GLY A 374 14.36 10.89 -35.89
C GLY A 374 15.00 10.51 -34.57
N ASP A 375 15.05 11.46 -33.63
CA ASP A 375 15.15 11.15 -32.20
C ASP A 375 14.87 12.35 -31.25
N ASP A 376 14.82 13.59 -31.75
CA ASP A 376 14.64 14.78 -30.89
C ASP A 376 13.25 14.92 -30.22
N ASN A 377 12.33 13.98 -30.46
CA ASN A 377 10.98 13.95 -29.87
C ASN A 377 10.78 12.77 -28.90
N ALA A 378 11.87 12.17 -28.41
CA ALA A 378 11.82 10.95 -27.63
C ALA A 378 11.46 11.21 -26.16
N ALA A 379 10.41 10.54 -25.68
CA ALA A 379 9.93 10.68 -24.32
C ALA A 379 10.97 10.19 -23.28
N ILE A 380 11.10 10.91 -22.17
CA ILE A 380 12.00 10.61 -21.06
C ILE A 380 11.22 9.82 -20.00
N LYS A 381 11.71 8.62 -19.67
CA LYS A 381 11.13 7.79 -18.61
C LYS A 381 11.80 8.06 -17.26
N ILE A 382 11.01 8.46 -16.27
CA ILE A 382 11.45 8.83 -14.92
C ILE A 382 10.96 7.77 -13.94
N GLY A 383 11.81 7.27 -13.05
CA GLY A 383 11.42 6.43 -11.93
C GLY A 383 11.86 7.01 -10.59
N ILE A 384 10.98 7.02 -9.59
CA ILE A 384 11.28 7.50 -8.24
C ILE A 384 11.02 6.39 -7.21
N CYS A 385 12.09 5.96 -6.55
CA CYS A 385 12.10 5.02 -5.44
C CYS A 385 12.03 5.78 -4.10
N SER A 386 11.17 5.39 -3.18
CA SER A 386 11.09 5.94 -1.81
C SER A 386 11.44 4.86 -0.77
N VAL A 387 12.39 5.15 0.12
CA VAL A 387 12.92 4.19 1.11
C VAL A 387 12.88 4.77 2.52
N VAL A 388 12.47 3.96 3.51
CA VAL A 388 12.31 4.41 4.92
C VAL A 388 13.59 4.23 5.77
N LYS A 389 14.74 4.09 5.12
CA LYS A 389 16.08 3.95 5.72
C LYS A 389 17.04 4.89 5.01
N SER A 390 18.14 5.26 5.66
CA SER A 390 19.15 6.16 5.10
C SER A 390 19.81 5.57 3.86
N LEU A 391 20.35 6.43 2.98
CA LEU A 391 21.07 5.98 1.79
C LEU A 391 22.28 5.10 2.16
N PRO A 392 23.08 5.42 3.20
CA PRO A 392 24.13 4.55 3.68
C PRO A 392 23.65 3.17 4.16
N TRP A 393 22.45 3.06 4.73
CA TRP A 393 21.84 1.75 5.05
C TRP A 393 21.59 0.94 3.76
N VAL A 394 21.07 1.58 2.69
CA VAL A 394 20.86 0.90 1.39
C VAL A 394 22.18 0.45 0.78
N MET A 395 23.25 1.25 0.92
CA MET A 395 24.59 0.87 0.46
C MET A 395 25.14 -0.34 1.23
N ARG A 396 25.00 -0.35 2.57
CA ARG A 396 25.33 -1.51 3.42
C ARG A 396 24.52 -2.75 3.05
N LYS A 397 23.30 -2.56 2.54
CA LYS A 397 22.45 -3.66 2.06
C LYS A 397 22.97 -4.28 0.77
N ALA A 398 23.59 -3.49 -0.11
CA ALA A 398 24.20 -3.96 -1.35
C ALA A 398 25.52 -4.71 -1.11
N ASP A 399 26.32 -4.24 -0.17
CA ASP A 399 27.59 -4.83 0.23
C ASP A 399 27.81 -4.53 1.71
N SER A 400 28.15 -5.53 2.53
CA SER A 400 28.44 -5.35 3.95
C SER A 400 29.62 -4.39 4.21
N ASN A 401 30.51 -4.22 3.23
CA ASN A 401 31.60 -3.23 3.29
C ASN A 401 31.17 -1.82 2.86
N ALA A 402 29.88 -1.65 2.50
CA ALA A 402 29.28 -0.42 2.01
C ALA A 402 30.00 0.20 0.79
N SER A 403 30.59 -0.63 -0.08
CA SER A 403 31.20 -0.16 -1.31
C SER A 403 30.17 0.53 -2.21
N PRO A 404 30.42 1.77 -2.68
CA PRO A 404 29.55 2.45 -3.63
C PRO A 404 29.27 1.61 -4.88
N ASP A 405 30.27 0.89 -5.40
CA ASP A 405 30.17 0.19 -6.69
C ASP A 405 29.04 -0.83 -6.75
N ARG A 406 28.89 -1.65 -5.70
CA ARG A 406 27.84 -2.69 -5.67
C ARG A 406 26.44 -2.09 -5.63
N PHE A 407 26.26 -1.04 -4.84
CA PHE A 407 25.00 -0.31 -4.81
C PHE A 407 24.69 0.33 -6.17
N LEU A 408 25.69 0.92 -6.83
CA LEU A 408 25.56 1.53 -8.15
C LEU A 408 25.23 0.52 -9.24
N ASP A 409 25.86 -0.65 -9.22
CA ASP A 409 25.57 -1.75 -10.14
C ASP A 409 24.10 -2.20 -10.03
N GLU A 410 23.60 -2.36 -8.80
CA GLU A 410 22.19 -2.70 -8.52
C GLU A 410 21.24 -1.60 -8.99
N LEU A 411 21.57 -0.32 -8.74
CA LEU A 411 20.75 0.81 -9.20
C LEU A 411 20.71 0.92 -10.73
N VAL A 412 21.84 0.70 -11.41
CA VAL A 412 21.93 0.65 -12.88
C VAL A 412 21.16 -0.55 -13.44
N ALA A 413 21.28 -1.73 -12.82
CA ALA A 413 20.52 -2.91 -13.22
C ALA A 413 19.01 -2.69 -13.07
N PHE A 414 18.58 -2.10 -11.95
CA PHE A 414 17.19 -1.74 -11.71
C PHE A 414 16.67 -0.74 -12.76
N ALA A 415 17.43 0.32 -13.03
CA ALA A 415 17.05 1.33 -14.03
C ALA A 415 16.96 0.72 -15.44
N ARG A 416 17.91 -0.14 -15.81
CA ARG A 416 17.94 -0.83 -17.11
C ARG A 416 16.76 -1.78 -17.28
N HIS A 417 16.46 -2.58 -16.25
CA HIS A 417 15.34 -3.51 -16.27
C HIS A 417 14.00 -2.79 -16.50
N ARG A 418 13.86 -1.55 -16.00
CA ARG A 418 12.66 -0.72 -16.16
C ARG A 418 12.70 0.26 -17.33
N GLY A 419 13.81 0.30 -18.08
CA GLY A 419 14.00 1.23 -19.20
C GLY A 419 14.01 2.70 -18.78
N LEU A 420 14.58 3.04 -17.62
CA LEU A 420 14.57 4.41 -17.09
C LEU A 420 15.68 5.26 -17.68
N ASP A 421 15.35 6.51 -17.98
CA ASP A 421 16.30 7.57 -18.34
C ASP A 421 16.75 8.36 -17.12
N ILE A 422 15.86 8.55 -16.14
CA ILE A 422 16.18 9.20 -14.87
C ILE A 422 15.68 8.30 -13.74
N VAL A 423 16.57 7.99 -12.79
CA VAL A 423 16.23 7.31 -11.54
C VAL A 423 16.47 8.26 -10.37
N VAL A 424 15.49 8.39 -9.49
CA VAL A 424 15.59 9.17 -8.26
C VAL A 424 15.37 8.25 -7.07
N LEU A 425 16.30 8.22 -6.13
CA LEU A 425 16.14 7.52 -4.86
C LEU A 425 15.97 8.55 -3.75
N MET A 426 14.81 8.54 -3.11
CA MET A 426 14.49 9.38 -1.96
C MET A 426 14.51 8.54 -0.69
N THR A 427 15.16 9.03 0.36
CA THR A 427 15.15 8.39 1.68
C THR A 427 14.40 9.25 2.69
N ALA A 428 13.79 8.61 3.69
CA ALA A 428 13.04 9.28 4.76
C ALA A 428 13.12 8.47 6.05
N PHE A 429 13.80 8.98 7.07
CA PHE A 429 14.09 8.22 8.28
C PHE A 429 14.20 9.13 9.52
N ALA A 430 14.04 8.53 10.69
CA ALA A 430 14.24 9.22 11.96
C ALA A 430 15.64 8.93 12.50
N GLY A 431 16.32 9.96 12.98
CA GLY A 431 17.57 9.88 13.72
C GLY A 431 17.37 10.20 15.20
N PRO A 432 18.31 9.81 16.08
CA PRO A 432 18.27 10.20 17.47
C PRO A 432 18.25 11.73 17.60
N ALA A 433 17.52 12.25 18.59
CA ALA A 433 17.51 13.68 18.87
C ALA A 433 18.94 14.14 19.18
N ALA A 434 19.44 15.14 18.45
CA ALA A 434 20.79 15.66 18.63
C ALA A 434 21.04 15.97 20.12
N ALA A 435 22.13 15.44 20.67
CA ALA A 435 22.59 15.87 21.98
C ALA A 435 22.95 17.35 21.86
N VAL A 436 22.18 18.22 22.51
CA VAL A 436 22.49 19.65 22.56
C VAL A 436 23.85 19.78 23.25
N ALA A 437 24.90 20.03 22.46
CA ALA A 437 26.18 20.45 22.98
C ALA A 437 25.99 21.84 23.61
N SER A 438 26.28 21.93 24.91
CA SER A 438 26.35 23.15 25.75
C SER A 438 25.03 23.76 26.26
N ALA A 439 24.75 23.49 27.54
CA ALA A 439 24.27 24.50 28.48
C ALA A 439 24.72 24.12 29.90
N SER A 440 25.32 25.08 30.60
CA SER A 440 25.83 24.98 31.99
C SER A 440 24.79 24.43 32.99
N PRO A 441 25.25 23.86 34.12
CA PRO A 441 24.36 23.28 35.12
C PRO A 441 23.62 24.38 35.88
N ALA A 442 22.29 24.45 35.72
CA ALA A 442 21.42 25.21 36.60
C ALA A 442 20.35 24.29 37.21
N SER A 443 20.16 24.50 38.51
CA SER A 443 19.39 23.83 39.57
C SER A 443 18.16 22.93 39.24
N PRO A 444 17.85 21.97 40.13
CA PRO A 444 16.75 21.03 39.95
C PRO A 444 15.41 21.71 40.27
N GLY A 445 14.56 21.84 39.25
CA GLY A 445 13.19 22.30 39.35
C GLY A 445 12.28 21.48 38.46
N THR A 446 11.27 20.88 39.07
CA THR A 446 10.16 20.09 38.51
C THR A 446 9.66 20.55 37.12
N SER A 447 9.77 19.67 36.11
CA SER A 447 8.77 19.58 35.04
C SER A 447 8.86 18.22 34.34
N THR A 448 7.70 17.62 34.11
CA THR A 448 7.46 16.45 33.25
C THR A 448 8.06 16.70 31.86
N SER A 449 9.16 16.01 31.54
CA SER A 449 9.83 16.14 30.24
C SER A 449 8.94 15.59 29.13
N PRO A 450 8.67 16.34 28.04
CA PRO A 450 8.18 15.75 26.82
C PRO A 450 9.28 14.82 26.28
N GLY A 451 8.89 13.64 25.80
CA GLY A 451 9.83 12.66 25.24
C GLY A 451 10.70 13.31 24.17
N LYS A 452 12.01 12.99 24.16
CA LYS A 452 12.95 13.45 23.14
C LYS A 452 12.49 12.92 21.78
N GLU A 453 11.76 13.72 21.02
CA GLU A 453 11.36 13.38 19.65
C GLU A 453 12.62 13.34 18.77
N GLY A 454 12.84 12.21 18.09
CA GLY A 454 13.93 12.04 17.13
C GLY A 454 13.84 13.05 15.99
N ARG A 455 14.97 13.40 15.39
CA ARG A 455 15.00 14.32 14.25
C ARG A 455 14.63 13.55 12.97
N PHE A 456 13.69 14.07 12.19
CA PHE A 456 13.32 13.48 10.91
C PHE A 456 14.23 14.00 9.79
N HIS A 457 14.63 13.11 8.89
CA HIS A 457 15.64 13.35 7.85
C HIS A 457 15.15 12.88 6.48
N ARG A 458 15.64 13.53 5.42
CA ARG A 458 15.45 13.14 4.02
C ARG A 458 16.73 13.33 3.21
N GLU A 459 16.97 12.43 2.28
CA GLU A 459 18.06 12.52 1.30
C GLU A 459 17.50 12.25 -0.09
N ILE A 460 18.21 12.72 -1.12
CA ILE A 460 17.86 12.49 -2.52
C ILE A 460 19.10 12.18 -3.32
N LEU A 461 19.07 11.08 -4.06
CA LEU A 461 20.02 10.71 -5.10
C LEU A 461 19.31 10.80 -6.45
N VAL A 462 19.95 11.44 -7.42
CA VAL A 462 19.47 11.52 -8.81
C VAL A 462 20.51 10.88 -9.69
N GLY A 463 20.11 9.96 -10.55
CA GLY A 463 20.98 9.23 -11.46
C GLY A 463 20.43 9.16 -12.89
N VAL A 464 21.32 9.24 -13.87
CA VAL A 464 21.06 9.01 -15.30
C VAL A 464 21.96 7.86 -15.76
N PRO A 465 21.43 6.66 -16.04
CA PRO A 465 22.23 5.52 -16.43
C PRO A 465 22.91 5.74 -17.79
N SER A 466 24.11 5.18 -17.95
CA SER A 466 24.89 5.21 -19.21
C SER A 466 24.15 4.54 -20.36
N SER A 467 23.29 3.57 -20.06
CA SER A 467 22.44 2.86 -21.02
C SER A 467 21.26 3.68 -21.55
N SER A 468 21.01 4.89 -21.04
CA SER A 468 19.96 5.75 -21.58
C SER A 468 20.35 6.24 -22.98
N GLU A 469 19.51 5.94 -23.97
CA GLU A 469 19.67 6.46 -25.34
C GLU A 469 19.52 7.98 -25.39
N ARG A 470 18.78 8.56 -24.44
CA ARG A 470 18.45 9.99 -24.31
C ARG A 470 19.32 10.70 -23.28
N ARG A 471 20.53 10.17 -23.02
CA ARG A 471 21.42 10.58 -21.93
C ARG A 471 21.69 12.10 -21.86
N PRO A 472 21.99 12.83 -22.95
CA PRO A 472 22.24 14.26 -22.87
C PRO A 472 21.04 15.06 -22.35
N THR A 473 19.85 14.79 -22.88
CA THR A 473 18.59 15.43 -22.47
C THR A 473 18.22 15.05 -21.03
N ALA A 474 18.40 13.79 -20.66
CA ALA A 474 18.14 13.32 -19.29
C ALA A 474 19.09 13.98 -18.27
N ILE A 475 20.38 14.16 -18.61
CA ILE A 475 21.33 14.90 -17.76
C ILE A 475 20.91 16.37 -17.63
N ALA A 476 20.58 17.05 -18.73
CA ALA A 476 20.14 18.44 -18.70
C ALA A 476 18.89 18.61 -17.82
N ALA A 477 17.92 17.69 -17.91
CA ALA A 477 16.73 17.70 -17.07
C ALA A 477 17.06 17.46 -15.60
N ALA A 478 17.96 16.53 -15.29
CA ALA A 478 18.40 16.25 -13.93
C ALA A 478 19.15 17.44 -13.32
N GLU A 479 19.98 18.14 -14.08
CA GLU A 479 20.65 19.37 -13.66
C GLU A 479 19.65 20.50 -13.41
N ALA A 480 18.68 20.70 -14.31
CA ALA A 480 17.60 21.67 -14.14
C ALA A 480 16.76 21.37 -12.88
N PHE A 481 16.48 20.10 -12.60
CA PHE A 481 15.83 19.67 -11.37
C PHE A 481 16.68 20.03 -10.14
N VAL A 482 17.97 19.72 -10.12
CA VAL A 482 18.86 20.00 -8.98
C VAL A 482 18.93 21.50 -8.71
N GLN A 483 19.05 22.33 -9.76
CA GLN A 483 19.07 23.79 -9.62
C GLN A 483 17.78 24.32 -8.98
N ARG A 484 16.62 23.85 -9.44
CA ARG A 484 15.31 24.21 -8.86
C ARG A 484 15.18 23.67 -7.43
N GLY A 485 15.59 22.43 -7.21
CA GLY A 485 15.54 21.73 -5.93
C GLY A 485 16.34 22.44 -4.84
N ARG A 486 17.48 23.09 -5.15
CA ARG A 486 18.22 23.91 -4.17
C ARG A 486 17.34 24.99 -3.53
N LYS A 487 16.47 25.64 -4.31
CA LYS A 487 15.55 26.67 -3.82
C LYS A 487 14.31 26.08 -3.19
N GLU A 488 13.72 25.06 -3.80
CA GLU A 488 12.40 24.56 -3.40
C GLU A 488 12.47 23.47 -2.33
N LEU A 489 13.50 22.63 -2.33
CA LEU A 489 13.66 21.51 -1.42
C LEU A 489 14.75 21.76 -0.36
N GLY A 490 15.51 22.85 -0.51
CA GLY A 490 16.67 23.14 0.34
C GLY A 490 17.76 22.08 0.17
N LEU A 491 18.10 21.70 -1.07
CA LEU A 491 19.13 20.70 -1.33
C LEU A 491 20.51 21.22 -0.88
N GLU A 492 21.11 20.50 0.07
CA GLU A 492 22.42 20.77 0.64
C GLU A 492 23.43 19.68 0.22
N THR A 493 24.72 19.98 0.36
CA THR A 493 25.79 18.99 0.19
C THR A 493 25.51 17.77 1.07
N TRP A 494 25.62 16.58 0.47
CA TRP A 494 25.40 15.34 1.18
C TRP A 494 26.41 15.14 2.30
N ARG A 495 25.94 14.64 3.44
CA ARG A 495 26.72 14.37 4.65
C ARG A 495 26.03 13.28 5.47
N ALA A 496 26.76 12.64 6.37
CA ALA A 496 26.17 11.73 7.32
C ALA A 496 25.15 12.45 8.21
N LEU A 497 23.96 11.86 8.34
CA LEU A 497 22.88 12.35 9.21
C LEU A 497 22.75 11.52 10.49
N LEU A 498 23.41 10.36 10.53
CA LEU A 498 23.53 9.47 11.67
C LEU A 498 25.02 9.18 11.93
N ASP A 499 25.41 9.06 13.20
CA ASP A 499 26.80 8.78 13.57
C ASP A 499 27.31 7.45 12.96
N GLU A 500 26.44 6.44 12.86
CA GLU A 500 26.78 5.14 12.25
C GLU A 500 27.01 5.20 10.73
N ASP A 501 26.60 6.29 10.09
CA ASP A 501 26.68 6.46 8.64
C ASP A 501 27.95 7.22 8.20
N GLU A 502 28.73 7.80 9.13
CA GLU A 502 29.92 8.61 8.83
C GLU A 502 30.95 7.88 7.95
N ALA A 503 31.30 6.64 8.29
CA ALA A 503 32.29 5.87 7.55
C ALA A 503 31.86 5.56 6.11
N VAL A 504 30.56 5.29 5.90
CA VAL A 504 30.00 4.99 4.58
C VAL A 504 30.00 6.24 3.71
N VAL A 505 29.58 7.38 4.27
CA VAL A 505 29.58 8.66 3.55
C VAL A 505 31.01 9.09 3.21
N GLN A 506 31.97 8.92 4.12
CA GLN A 506 33.37 9.23 3.81
C GLN A 506 33.91 8.35 2.68
N THR A 507 33.65 7.04 2.73
CA THR A 507 34.05 6.11 1.66
C THR A 507 33.46 6.53 0.31
N TRP A 508 32.20 6.95 0.28
CA TRP A 508 31.60 7.48 -0.95
C TRP A 508 32.31 8.73 -1.45
N LEU A 509 32.57 9.71 -0.58
CA LEU A 509 33.23 10.95 -0.96
C LEU A 509 34.64 10.68 -1.52
N ASP A 510 35.39 9.78 -0.89
CA ASP A 510 36.73 9.38 -1.33
C ASP A 510 36.70 8.70 -2.72
N CYS A 511 35.67 7.89 -3.01
CA CYS A 511 35.48 7.27 -4.32
C CYS A 511 35.01 8.24 -5.41
N MET A 512 34.43 9.39 -5.04
CA MET A 512 33.79 10.34 -5.95
C MET A 512 34.57 11.67 -6.09
N GLU A 513 35.82 11.72 -5.61
CA GLU A 513 36.70 12.90 -5.66
C GLU A 513 36.91 13.49 -7.08
N PRO A 514 37.17 14.80 -7.19
CA PRO A 514 36.76 15.63 -8.32
C PRO A 514 37.83 15.77 -9.41
N ASP A 515 38.31 14.67 -9.99
CA ASP A 515 39.08 14.75 -11.25
C ASP A 515 38.11 14.62 -12.45
N ASP A 516 37.42 15.75 -12.72
CA ASP A 516 36.67 16.14 -13.92
C ASP A 516 35.74 15.11 -14.61
N SER A 517 35.29 14.10 -13.89
CA SER A 517 34.33 13.13 -14.39
C SER A 517 33.27 12.81 -13.35
N HIS A 518 32.10 13.42 -13.47
CA HIS A 518 30.83 12.96 -12.89
C HIS A 518 30.41 11.59 -13.47
N ARG A 519 31.36 10.66 -13.57
CA ARG A 519 31.27 9.38 -14.27
C ARG A 519 31.75 8.31 -13.31
N HIS A 520 30.85 7.77 -12.51
CA HIS A 520 30.90 6.32 -12.40
C HIS A 520 30.72 5.82 -13.84
N GLU A 521 31.55 4.89 -14.32
CA GLU A 521 31.58 4.48 -15.74
C GLU A 521 30.17 4.22 -16.30
N ASN A 522 29.26 3.79 -15.42
CA ASN A 522 27.92 3.37 -15.74
C ASN A 522 26.79 4.38 -15.46
N MET A 523 27.02 5.52 -14.79
CA MET A 523 25.94 6.46 -14.41
C MET A 523 26.45 7.89 -14.15
N TRP A 524 25.71 8.90 -14.64
CA TRP A 524 25.83 10.28 -14.14
C TRP A 524 24.97 10.41 -12.89
N MET A 525 25.44 11.06 -11.83
CA MET A 525 24.65 11.19 -10.61
C MET A 525 25.07 12.32 -9.68
N GLY A 526 24.18 12.64 -8.74
CA GLY A 526 24.49 13.40 -7.54
C GLY A 526 23.62 13.00 -6.36
N VAL A 527 24.06 13.39 -5.16
CA VAL A 527 23.43 13.07 -3.88
C VAL A 527 23.36 14.33 -3.01
N TRP A 528 22.24 14.52 -2.31
CA TRP A 528 21.98 15.71 -1.49
C TRP A 528 21.22 15.37 -0.21
N VAL A 529 21.45 16.15 0.85
CA VAL A 529 20.51 16.23 1.98
C VAL A 529 19.35 17.14 1.56
N GLN A 530 18.11 16.72 1.82
CA GLN A 530 16.93 17.54 1.59
C GLN A 530 16.55 18.32 2.86
N GLY A 531 16.79 19.62 2.87
CA GLY A 531 16.56 20.48 4.03
C GLY A 531 15.08 20.66 4.39
N ASP A 532 14.19 20.79 3.39
CA ASP A 532 12.75 20.83 3.62
C ASP A 532 12.19 19.41 3.75
N VAL A 533 12.21 18.89 4.98
CA VAL A 533 11.78 17.52 5.28
C VAL A 533 10.25 17.31 5.16
N THR A 534 9.47 18.38 4.97
CA THR A 534 8.02 18.27 4.76
C THR A 534 7.66 17.78 3.35
N LYS A 535 8.59 17.94 2.39
CA LYS A 535 8.36 17.60 0.98
C LYS A 535 8.66 16.12 0.71
N SER A 536 7.62 15.38 0.34
CA SER A 536 7.70 13.96 -0.03
C SER A 536 7.80 13.79 -1.56
N ARG A 537 7.77 12.55 -2.06
CA ARG A 537 7.61 12.26 -3.49
C ARG A 537 6.45 13.01 -4.13
N LYS A 538 5.37 13.33 -3.39
CA LYS A 538 4.24 14.12 -3.90
C LYS A 538 4.64 15.53 -4.34
N GLN A 539 5.67 16.11 -3.73
CA GLN A 539 6.22 17.42 -4.11
C GLN A 539 7.45 17.28 -5.01
N VAL A 540 8.27 16.25 -4.83
CA VAL A 540 9.48 16.04 -5.63
C VAL A 540 9.17 15.56 -7.05
N ALA A 541 8.20 14.66 -7.23
CA ALA A 541 7.86 14.12 -8.56
C ALA A 541 7.42 15.21 -9.55
N PRO A 542 6.52 16.16 -9.20
CA PRO A 542 6.22 17.30 -10.07
C PRO A 542 7.46 18.10 -10.47
N LEU A 543 8.39 18.37 -9.53
CA LEU A 543 9.60 19.15 -9.83
C LEU A 543 10.52 18.46 -10.83
N VAL A 544 10.70 17.13 -10.71
CA VAL A 544 11.50 16.35 -11.67
C VAL A 544 10.83 16.36 -13.04
N ARG A 545 9.51 16.15 -13.09
CA ARG A 545 8.73 16.13 -14.33
C ARG A 545 8.75 17.50 -15.03
N GLU A 546 8.53 18.58 -14.29
CA GLU A 546 8.61 19.94 -14.83
C GLU A 546 10.03 20.31 -15.31
N ALA A 547 11.08 19.76 -14.69
CA ALA A 547 12.44 19.94 -15.17
C ALA A 547 12.67 19.24 -16.51
N VAL A 548 12.11 18.04 -16.71
CA VAL A 548 12.11 17.35 -18.00
C VAL A 548 11.30 18.12 -19.05
N LEU A 549 10.14 18.66 -18.68
CA LEU A 549 9.35 19.50 -19.58
C LEU A 549 10.09 20.78 -19.97
N ALA A 550 10.96 21.32 -19.11
CA ALA A 550 11.62 22.60 -19.32
C ALA A 550 12.87 22.54 -20.21
N VAL A 551 13.38 21.34 -20.53
CA VAL A 551 14.59 21.17 -21.37
C VAL A 551 14.28 21.01 -22.86
#